data_AF-A0A7H4PNZ2-F1
#
_entry.id   AF-A0A7H4PNZ2-F1
#
_cell.length_a   1.000
_cell.length_b   1.000
_cell.length_c   1.000
_cell.angle_alpha   90.00
_cell.angle_beta   90.00
_cell.angle_gamma   90.00
#
_symmetry.space_group_name_H-M   'P 1'
#
loop_
_entity.id
_entity.type
_entity.pdbx_description
1 polymer ?
#
loop_
_entity_poly.entity_id
_entity_poly.type
_entity_poly.pdbx_seq_one_letter_code
_entity_poly.pdbx_strand_id
1 'polypeptide(L)' 'MGLISGSLDYQGFAHRDVVIEAVFEDLALKQKMVSEVEQHCRPETIFASNTSSLPIGEIAAHASRPQRVIGLHFLAR' A
#
# COMPACT_ATOMS: atom_id res chain seq x y z
N MET A 1 22.54 8.30 -10.73
CA MET A 1 21.56 7.87 -11.73
C MET A 1 21.07 6.48 -11.35
N GLY A 2 19.76 6.30 -11.19
CA GLY A 2 19.13 5.07 -10.74
C GLY A 2 17.79 5.41 -10.11
N LEU A 3 16.72 5.44 -10.91
CA LEU A 3 15.37 5.78 -10.44
C LEU A 3 14.65 4.57 -9.79
N ILE A 4 15.27 3.40 -9.84
CA ILE A 4 14.73 2.13 -9.33
C ILE A 4 15.77 1.53 -8.38
N SER A 5 15.32 1.16 -7.20
CA SER A 5 16.09 0.45 -6.18
C SER A 5 15.25 -0.68 -5.59
N GLY A 6 15.85 -1.84 -5.33
CA GLY A 6 15.20 -2.95 -4.65
C GLY A 6 15.50 -2.96 -3.14
N SER A 7 14.57 -3.49 -2.36
CA SER A 7 14.76 -3.82 -0.94
C SER A 7 13.92 -5.05 -0.56
N LEU A 8 14.26 -5.69 0.55
CA LEU A 8 13.48 -6.77 1.18
C LEU A 8 12.86 -6.32 2.51
N ASP A 9 13.05 -5.06 2.89
CA ASP A 9 12.50 -4.44 4.10
C ASP A 9 12.01 -3.01 3.82
N TYR A 10 11.46 -2.36 4.86
CA TYR A 10 10.92 -1.01 4.78
C TYR A 10 11.98 0.11 4.97
N GLN A 11 13.28 -0.21 4.93
CA GLN A 11 14.29 0.84 5.08
C GLN A 11 14.16 1.87 3.96
N GLY A 12 14.11 3.15 4.36
CA GLY A 12 13.91 4.27 3.44
C GLY A 12 12.46 4.56 3.07
N PHE A 13 11.47 3.83 3.60
CA PHE A 13 10.04 4.10 3.32
C PHE A 13 9.48 5.31 4.08
N ALA A 14 10.17 5.75 5.15
CA ALA A 14 9.77 6.86 6.03
C ALA A 14 9.62 8.24 5.35
N HIS A 15 9.85 8.36 4.05
CA HIS A 15 9.67 9.60 3.29
C HIS A 15 9.01 9.34 1.93
N ARG A 16 8.30 8.21 1.77
CA ARG A 16 7.52 7.94 0.57
C ARG A 16 6.18 8.63 0.67
N ASP A 17 5.83 9.39 -0.37
CA ASP A 17 4.54 10.07 -0.45
C ASP A 17 3.41 9.10 -0.84
N VAL A 18 3.73 8.09 -1.68
CA VAL A 18 2.78 7.08 -2.17
C VAL A 18 3.42 5.69 -2.14
N VAL A 19 2.67 4.71 -1.66
CA VAL A 19 2.98 3.28 -1.77
C VAL A 19 1.94 2.64 -2.67
N ILE A 20 2.39 1.96 -3.73
CA ILE A 20 1.52 1.17 -4.62
C ILE A 20 1.69 -0.31 -4.26
N GLU A 21 0.63 -0.93 -3.79
CA GLU A 21 0.60 -2.34 -3.40
C GLU A 21 0.10 -3.20 -4.57
N ALA A 22 0.85 -4.23 -4.92
CA ALA A 22 0.53 -5.20 -5.99
C ALA A 22 0.88 -6.64 -5.59
N VAL A 23 0.57 -7.01 -4.35
CA VAL A 23 0.65 -8.39 -3.85
C VAL A 23 -0.58 -9.20 -4.27
N PHE A 24 -0.60 -10.49 -3.92
CA PHE A 24 -1.69 -11.41 -4.22
C PHE A 24 -3.07 -10.89 -3.75
N GLU A 25 -4.13 -11.39 -4.39
CA GLU A 25 -5.51 -11.14 -3.99
C GLU A 25 -5.90 -11.93 -2.73
N ASP A 26 -5.39 -11.46 -1.60
CA ASP A 26 -5.73 -11.94 -0.27
C ASP A 26 -6.00 -10.75 0.64
N LEU A 27 -7.21 -10.69 1.21
CA LEU A 27 -7.66 -9.55 2.02
C LEU A 27 -6.81 -9.38 3.29
N ALA A 28 -6.50 -10.48 3.98
CA ALA A 28 -5.74 -10.44 5.23
C ALA A 28 -4.30 -9.96 4.97
N LEU A 29 -3.69 -10.39 3.87
CA LEU A 29 -2.38 -9.94 3.43
C LEU A 29 -2.39 -8.44 3.11
N LYS A 30 -3.39 -7.95 2.38
CA LYS A 30 -3.49 -6.52 2.04
C LYS A 30 -3.73 -5.65 3.27
N GLN A 31 -4.60 -6.07 4.18
CA GLN A 31 -4.81 -5.37 5.47
C GLN A 31 -3.52 -5.35 6.31
N LYS A 32 -2.75 -6.45 6.32
CA LYS A 32 -1.43 -6.48 6.95
C LYS A 32 -0.47 -5.47 6.32
N MET A 33 -0.41 -5.41 4.98
CA MET A 33 0.41 -4.42 4.27
C MET A 33 0.04 -2.97 4.61
N VAL A 34 -1.26 -2.67 4.75
CA VAL A 34 -1.71 -1.34 5.21
C VAL A 34 -1.12 -1.03 6.59
N SER A 35 -1.24 -1.94 7.55
CA SER A 35 -0.70 -1.75 8.90
C SER A 35 0.82 -1.55 8.90
N GLU A 36 1.55 -2.35 8.13
CA GLU A 36 3.01 -2.23 8.03
C GLU A 36 3.42 -0.90 7.38
N VAL A 37 2.71 -0.44 6.35
CA VAL A 37 2.93 0.89 5.76
C VAL A 37 2.64 2.00 6.77
N GLU A 38 1.56 1.92 7.55
CA GLU A 38 1.25 2.91 8.59
C GLU A 38 2.31 2.99 9.69
N GLN A 39 3.00 1.89 9.99
CA GLN A 39 4.08 1.82 10.97
C GLN A 39 5.42 2.39 10.45
N HIS A 40 5.73 2.19 9.16
CA HIS A 40 7.04 2.53 8.59
C HIS A 40 7.05 3.82 7.75
N CYS A 41 5.88 4.33 7.37
CA CYS A 41 5.73 5.52 6.53
C CYS A 41 5.18 6.71 7.31
N ARG A 42 5.17 7.88 6.67
CA ARG A 42 4.65 9.11 7.29
C ARG A 42 3.13 9.04 7.41
N PRO A 43 2.54 9.80 8.35
CA PRO A 43 1.10 9.97 8.43
C PRO A 43 0.44 10.44 7.15
N GLU A 44 1.21 11.11 6.29
CA GLU A 44 0.75 11.66 5.02
C GLU A 44 0.77 10.67 3.86
N THR A 45 1.43 9.52 4.00
CA THR A 45 1.61 8.55 2.92
C THR A 45 0.27 7.98 2.44
N ILE A 46 0.07 7.97 1.13
CA ILE A 46 -1.07 7.31 0.48
C ILE A 46 -0.74 5.84 0.27
N PHE A 47 -1.64 4.96 0.71
CA PHE A 47 -1.61 3.54 0.36
C PHE A 47 -2.56 3.30 -0.81
N ALA A 48 -2.02 2.93 -1.97
CA ALA A 48 -2.79 2.69 -3.17
C ALA A 48 -2.75 1.21 -3.53
N SER A 49 -3.88 0.51 -3.42
CA SER A 49 -3.96 -0.91 -3.80
C SER A 49 -4.24 -1.04 -5.30
N ASN A 50 -3.46 -1.88 -5.98
CA ASN A 50 -3.72 -2.36 -7.34
C ASN A 50 -4.75 -3.50 -7.38
N THR A 51 -5.55 -3.68 -6.32
CA THR A 51 -6.58 -4.73 -6.28
C THR A 51 -7.53 -4.66 -7.48
N SER A 52 -7.97 -5.83 -7.95
CA SER A 52 -8.94 -5.94 -9.07
C SER A 52 -10.36 -6.28 -8.61
N SER A 53 -10.50 -6.85 -7.41
CA SER A 53 -11.76 -7.46 -6.96
C SER A 53 -12.14 -7.14 -5.53
N LEU A 54 -11.19 -6.78 -4.66
CA LEU A 54 -11.50 -6.49 -3.27
C LEU A 54 -12.00 -5.05 -3.11
N PRO A 55 -13.08 -4.83 -2.35
CA PRO A 55 -13.51 -3.49 -2.01
C PRO A 55 -12.43 -2.76 -1.20
N ILE A 56 -12.10 -1.53 -1.60
CA ILE A 56 -11.11 -0.71 -0.87
C ILE A 56 -11.51 -0.48 0.59
N GLY A 57 -12.81 -0.39 0.88
CA GLY A 57 -13.31 -0.28 2.25
C GLY A 57 -12.97 -1.49 3.13
N GLU A 58 -12.91 -2.70 2.56
CA GLU A 58 -12.50 -3.90 3.30
C GLU A 58 -10.99 -3.91 3.54
N ILE A 59 -10.20 -3.50 2.55
CA ILE A 59 -8.74 -3.34 2.71
C ILE A 59 -8.41 -2.29 3.79
N ALA A 60 -9.21 -1.22 3.86
CA ALA A 60 -9.05 -0.13 4.81
C ALA A 60 -9.66 -0.40 6.21
N ALA A 61 -10.37 -1.51 6.42
CA ALA A 61 -11.23 -1.73 7.59
C ALA A 61 -10.49 -1.64 8.95
N HIS A 62 -9.19 -1.91 8.96
CA HIS A 62 -8.34 -1.87 10.16
C HIS A 62 -7.26 -0.80 10.10
N ALA A 63 -7.31 0.08 9.09
CA ALA A 63 -6.37 1.17 8.95
C ALA A 63 -6.57 2.20 10.07
N SER A 64 -5.48 2.73 10.60
CA SER A 64 -5.51 3.90 11.49
C SER A 64 -5.96 5.16 10.73
N ARG A 65 -5.74 5.20 9.41
CA ARG A 65 -6.02 6.32 8.51
C ARG A 65 -6.74 5.84 7.24
N PRO A 66 -7.97 5.31 7.34
CA PRO A 66 -8.67 4.67 6.22
C PRO A 66 -8.87 5.61 5.02
N GLN A 67 -8.99 6.92 5.24
CA GLN A 67 -9.08 7.94 4.19
C GLN A 67 -7.84 8.06 3.29
N ARG A 68 -6.71 7.44 3.67
CA ARG A 68 -5.47 7.39 2.87
C ARG A 68 -5.29 6.07 2.12
N VAL A 69 -6.24 5.14 2.23
CA VAL A 69 -6.27 3.90 1.47
C VAL A 69 -7.15 4.13 0.23
N ILE A 70 -6.57 4.02 -0.96
CA ILE A 70 -7.25 4.23 -2.23
C ILE A 70 -7.07 3.03 -3.17
N GLY A 71 -7.94 2.93 -4.18
CA GLY A 71 -7.72 2.04 -5.32
C GLY A 71 -6.94 2.75 -6.42
N LEU A 72 -5.92 2.09 -6.96
CA LEU A 72 -5.16 2.51 -8.14
C LEU A 72 -4.90 1.30 -9.02
N HIS A 73 -5.88 0.98 -9.87
CA HIS A 73 -5.89 -0.24 -10.66
C HIS A 73 -5.23 -0.05 -12.03
N PHE A 74 -4.19 -0.83 -12.28
CA PHE A 74 -3.48 -0.92 -13.56
C PHE A 74 -3.89 -2.20 -14.30
N LEU A 75 -4.00 -2.10 -15.62
CA LEU A 75 -4.26 -3.23 -16.49
C LEU A 75 -2.94 -3.74 -17.09
N ALA A 76 -2.59 -4.98 -16.80
CA ALA A 76 -1.56 -5.68 -17.56
C ALA A 76 -2.15 -6.10 -18.91
N ARG A 77 -1.41 -5.83 -19.98
CA ARG A 77 -1.81 -6.20 -21.35
C ARG A 77 -1.54 -7.67 -21.63
#